data_AF-A0A060S773-F1
#
_entry.id   AF-A0A060S773-F1
#
_cell.length_a   1.000
_cell.length_b   1.000
_cell.length_c   1.000
_cell.angle_alpha   90.00
_cell.angle_beta   90.00
_cell.angle_gamma   90.00
#
_symmetry.space_group_name_H-M   'P 1'
#
loop_
_entity.id
_entity.type
_entity.pdbx_description
1 polymer ?
#
loop_
_entity_poly.entity_id
_entity_poly.type
_entity_poly.pdbx_seq_one_letter_code
_entity_poly.pdbx_strand_id
1 'polypeptide(L)'
;MPFTLTSERGFTTITGRYKGVPVSIISIGMGYPNADFFVREVRECLNGDMVVVRLGSCGGLIDVPVGSVVVPKASIAVTRNYDFDFVTGKSDEPPYRTSKPVLADSIVHDALVKSLKHTRPPTITTPIVDHTLNASADSFYSSQGRQTSFPDHNADLIDRLMSKHKDLATFEMETFHILHLASCWRPEAHEATKDAPPLSRDATAPSIYPAHPPSTQSDIPDVTTSAIGHQPLRPPPRIRAAAAQMVFASRTSQDFISPQEVATIEAWTGRAVLEALVGLAIEPDRLHEEKGSVWEIKSDGRDETMPR
;
A
#
# COMPACT_ATOMS: atom_id res chain seq x y z
N MET A 1 2.56 -14.60 20.86
CA MET A 1 3.07 -13.26 20.47
C MET A 1 3.11 -13.18 18.96
N PRO A 2 2.81 -12.03 18.32
CA PRO A 2 3.01 -11.89 16.88
C PRO A 2 4.49 -12.02 16.51
N PHE A 3 4.80 -12.57 15.34
CA PHE A 3 6.14 -12.54 14.77
C PHE A 3 6.46 -11.11 14.32
N THR A 4 7.67 -10.64 14.61
CA THR A 4 8.12 -9.29 14.20
C THR A 4 9.50 -9.38 13.57
N LEU A 5 9.67 -8.75 12.41
CA LEU A 5 10.93 -8.64 11.69
C LEU A 5 11.16 -7.19 11.27
N THR A 6 12.30 -6.62 11.65
CA THR A 6 12.75 -5.32 11.18
C THR A 6 13.95 -5.51 10.26
N SER A 7 13.89 -4.97 9.04
CA SER A 7 14.98 -5.03 8.08
C SER A 7 15.97 -3.88 8.27
N GLU A 8 17.21 -4.05 7.81
CA GLU A 8 18.23 -3.00 7.83
C GLU A 8 17.84 -1.76 6.99
N ARG A 9 16.90 -1.92 6.05
CA ARG A 9 16.34 -0.82 5.24
C ARG A 9 15.20 -0.08 5.91
N GLY A 10 14.87 -0.42 7.16
CA GLY A 10 13.85 0.28 7.96
C GLY A 10 12.43 -0.23 7.79
N PHE A 11 12.21 -1.33 7.06
CA PHE A 11 10.90 -1.98 6.99
C PHE A 11 10.67 -2.74 8.29
N THR A 12 9.47 -2.63 8.86
CA THR A 12 9.07 -3.45 10.02
C THR A 12 7.81 -4.21 9.67
N THR A 13 7.91 -5.53 9.68
CA THR A 13 6.83 -6.47 9.41
C THR A 13 6.38 -7.11 10.72
N ILE A 14 5.10 -6.94 11.06
CA ILE A 14 4.45 -7.60 12.19
C ILE A 14 3.43 -8.57 11.61
N THR A 15 3.62 -9.85 11.89
CA THR A 15 2.77 -10.94 11.41
C THR A 15 2.05 -11.60 12.58
N GLY A 16 0.74 -11.75 12.46
CA GLY A 16 -0.07 -12.37 13.49
C GLY A 16 -1.43 -12.79 12.98
N ARG A 17 -2.40 -12.81 13.89
CA ARG A 17 -3.79 -13.12 13.57
C ARG A 17 -4.72 -12.08 14.14
N TYR A 18 -5.71 -11.72 13.34
CA TYR A 18 -6.85 -10.93 13.79
C TYR A 18 -8.11 -11.79 13.64
N LYS A 19 -8.82 -12.03 14.74
CA LYS A 19 -9.99 -12.95 14.78
C LYS A 19 -9.71 -14.33 14.15
N GLY A 20 -8.50 -14.86 14.38
CA GLY A 20 -8.06 -16.15 13.85
C GLY A 20 -7.51 -16.12 12.42
N VAL A 21 -7.75 -15.05 11.67
CA VAL A 21 -7.30 -14.90 10.27
C VAL A 21 -5.85 -14.38 10.23
N PRO A 22 -4.95 -15.02 9.46
CA PRO A 22 -3.60 -14.53 9.17
C PRO A 22 -3.58 -13.10 8.61
N VAL A 23 -2.84 -12.20 9.24
CA VAL A 23 -2.63 -10.82 8.74
C VAL A 23 -1.19 -10.38 9.03
N SER A 24 -0.62 -9.59 8.11
CA SER A 24 0.65 -8.88 8.33
C SER A 24 0.47 -7.38 8.17
N ILE A 25 1.17 -6.61 9.01
CA ILE A 25 1.27 -5.16 8.95
C ILE A 25 2.72 -4.83 8.62
N ILE A 26 2.94 -4.03 7.58
CA ILE A 26 4.28 -3.69 7.11
C ILE A 26 4.42 -2.18 7.06
N SER A 27 5.35 -1.65 7.86
CA SER A 27 5.80 -0.26 7.73
C SER A 27 6.75 -0.16 6.54
N ILE A 28 6.37 0.63 5.55
CA ILE A 28 7.12 0.76 4.29
C ILE A 28 7.95 2.05 4.21
N GLY A 29 7.73 3.03 5.08
CA GLY A 29 8.31 4.36 4.93
C GLY A 29 7.61 5.18 3.83
N MET A 30 8.35 6.04 3.14
CA MET A 30 7.80 7.03 2.20
C MET A 30 8.34 6.84 0.76
N GLY A 31 7.51 7.15 -0.23
CA GLY A 31 7.81 7.26 -1.65
C GLY A 31 7.60 5.97 -2.46
N TYR A 32 7.50 6.15 -3.77
CA TYR A 32 7.36 5.06 -4.73
C TYR A 32 8.40 3.94 -4.61
N PRO A 33 9.71 4.21 -4.41
CA PRO A 33 10.70 3.13 -4.33
C PRO A 33 10.46 2.19 -3.15
N ASN A 34 10.01 2.72 -2.01
CA ASN A 34 9.70 1.93 -0.84
C ASN A 34 8.41 1.11 -1.02
N ALA A 35 7.40 1.70 -1.67
CA ALA A 35 6.21 0.96 -2.09
C ALA A 35 6.55 -0.16 -3.10
N ASP A 36 7.55 0.04 -3.97
CA ASP A 36 8.02 -0.96 -4.93
C ASP A 36 8.65 -2.18 -4.23
N PHE A 37 9.60 -1.95 -3.31
CA PHE A 37 10.18 -3.01 -2.48
C PHE A 37 9.09 -3.81 -1.77
N PHE A 38 8.17 -3.12 -1.10
CA PHE A 38 7.06 -3.76 -0.41
C PHE A 38 6.23 -4.66 -1.33
N VAL A 39 5.70 -4.14 -2.44
CA VAL A 39 4.78 -4.93 -3.28
C VAL A 39 5.50 -6.10 -3.93
N ARG A 40 6.73 -5.91 -4.40
CA ARG A 40 7.49 -6.97 -5.07
C ARG A 40 7.92 -8.06 -4.10
N GLU A 41 8.64 -7.69 -3.03
CA GLU A 41 9.19 -8.68 -2.10
C GLU A 41 8.08 -9.47 -1.39
N VAL A 42 6.99 -8.81 -0.98
CA VAL A 42 5.85 -9.51 -0.35
C VAL A 42 5.13 -10.41 -1.35
N ARG A 43 4.98 -10.00 -2.61
CA ARG A 43 4.35 -10.84 -3.63
C ARG A 43 5.15 -12.12 -3.87
N GLU A 44 6.48 -12.04 -3.92
CA GLU A 44 7.37 -13.19 -4.08
C GLU A 44 7.35 -14.14 -2.87
N CYS A 45 6.96 -13.67 -1.68
CA CYS A 45 6.81 -14.51 -0.48
C CYS A 45 5.46 -15.22 -0.38
N LEU A 46 4.54 -15.04 -1.32
CA LEU A 46 3.16 -15.51 -1.21
C LEU A 46 2.77 -16.42 -2.38
N ASN A 47 1.98 -17.46 -2.09
CA ASN A 47 1.19 -18.19 -3.08
C ASN A 47 -0.25 -17.69 -3.06
N GLY A 48 -0.97 -17.85 -4.17
CA GLY A 48 -2.38 -17.44 -4.24
C GLY A 48 -2.58 -15.91 -4.25
N ASP A 49 -3.81 -15.48 -3.93
CA ASP A 49 -4.19 -14.06 -3.99
C ASP A 49 -3.50 -13.25 -2.88
N MET A 50 -3.11 -12.01 -3.20
CA MET A 50 -2.58 -11.04 -2.24
C MET A 50 -3.56 -9.90 -2.11
N VAL A 51 -3.96 -9.57 -0.88
CA VAL A 51 -4.85 -8.44 -0.59
C VAL A 51 -4.09 -7.40 0.23
N VAL A 52 -4.07 -6.17 -0.26
CA VAL A 52 -3.35 -5.05 0.34
C VAL A 52 -4.30 -3.90 0.59
N VAL A 53 -4.25 -3.36 1.81
CA VAL A 53 -4.83 -2.06 2.11
C VAL A 53 -3.72 -1.15 2.62
N ARG A 54 -3.45 -0.07 1.89
CA ARG A 54 -2.60 0.99 2.40
C ARG A 54 -3.40 1.81 3.40
N LEU A 55 -2.95 1.85 4.64
CA LEU A 55 -3.39 2.85 5.62
C LEU A 55 -2.28 3.88 5.78
N GLY A 56 -2.57 5.15 5.51
CA GLY A 56 -1.57 6.20 5.62
C GLY A 56 -2.16 7.58 5.84
N SER A 57 -1.29 8.58 5.95
CA SER A 57 -1.68 10.00 6.00
C SER A 57 -1.71 10.62 4.61
N CYS A 58 -2.45 11.71 4.46
CA CYS A 58 -2.48 12.53 3.25
C CYS A 58 -2.69 14.01 3.58
N GLY A 59 -2.50 14.86 2.57
CA GLY A 59 -3.05 16.22 2.57
C GLY A 59 -4.39 16.27 1.85
N GLY A 60 -5.34 17.03 2.40
CA GLY A 60 -6.66 17.28 1.82
C GLY A 60 -6.65 18.45 0.83
N LEU A 61 -7.28 18.24 -0.32
CA LEU A 61 -7.49 19.23 -1.39
C LEU A 61 -8.94 19.71 -1.50
N ILE A 62 -9.84 19.04 -0.79
CA ILE A 62 -11.26 19.40 -0.70
C ILE A 62 -11.56 19.96 0.67
N ASP A 63 -12.68 20.67 0.78
CA ASP A 63 -13.13 21.30 2.01
C ASP A 63 -13.68 20.26 3.01
N VAL A 64 -12.76 19.57 3.67
CA VAL A 64 -13.04 18.59 4.73
C VAL A 64 -12.11 18.84 5.92
N PRO A 65 -12.58 18.62 7.15
CA PRO A 65 -11.75 18.83 8.34
C PRO A 65 -10.58 17.85 8.37
N VAL A 66 -9.47 18.26 9.00
CA VAL A 66 -8.41 17.33 9.38
C VAL A 66 -8.98 16.21 10.25
N GLY A 67 -8.40 15.02 10.12
CA GLY A 67 -8.91 13.79 10.72
C GLY A 67 -10.06 13.12 9.95
N SER A 68 -10.49 13.68 8.81
CA SER A 68 -11.32 12.95 7.84
C SER A 68 -10.55 11.76 7.26
N VAL A 69 -11.27 10.70 6.89
CA VAL A 69 -10.69 9.52 6.23
C VAL A 69 -11.18 9.48 4.78
N VAL A 70 -10.25 9.45 3.83
CA VAL A 70 -10.55 9.37 2.40
C VAL A 70 -10.20 7.99 1.88
N VAL A 71 -11.13 7.36 1.18
CA VAL A 71 -10.97 6.07 0.50
C VAL A 71 -11.07 6.33 -1.00
N PRO A 72 -9.96 6.57 -1.71
CA PRO A 72 -10.00 6.93 -3.11
C PRO A 72 -10.39 5.73 -3.99
N LYS A 73 -11.22 5.97 -5.02
CA LYS A 73 -11.55 4.95 -6.05
C LYS A 73 -10.39 4.71 -7.02
N ALA A 74 -9.49 5.69 -7.13
CA ALA A 74 -8.38 5.67 -8.07
C ALA A 74 -7.26 6.59 -7.60
N SER A 75 -6.06 6.41 -8.17
CA SER A 75 -4.92 7.31 -7.97
C SER A 75 -4.27 7.69 -9.30
N ILE A 76 -3.73 8.90 -9.40
CA ILE A 76 -2.77 9.33 -10.44
C ILE A 76 -1.38 9.53 -9.83
N ALA A 77 -0.32 9.39 -10.63
CA ALA A 77 1.00 9.85 -10.27
C ALA A 77 1.22 11.30 -10.74
N VAL A 78 1.87 12.08 -9.89
CA VAL A 78 2.42 13.40 -10.18
C VAL A 78 3.93 13.32 -10.01
N THR A 79 4.68 13.56 -11.07
CA THR A 79 6.15 13.45 -11.04
C THR A 79 6.81 14.72 -11.55
N ARG A 80 7.96 15.06 -10.96
CA ARG A 80 8.82 16.13 -11.44
C ARG A 80 9.39 15.73 -12.80
N ASN A 81 9.29 16.62 -13.78
CA ASN A 81 9.85 16.41 -15.11
C ASN A 81 11.33 16.80 -15.11
N TYR A 82 12.24 15.84 -14.98
CA TYR A 82 13.69 16.15 -14.96
C TYR A 82 14.23 16.73 -16.27
N ASP A 83 13.47 16.64 -17.37
CA ASP A 83 13.82 17.26 -18.66
C ASP A 83 13.49 18.77 -18.69
N PHE A 84 12.73 19.28 -17.72
CA PHE A 84 12.42 20.70 -17.59
C PHE A 84 13.61 21.48 -17.03
N ASP A 85 13.92 22.63 -17.62
CA ASP A 85 14.94 23.55 -17.12
C ASP A 85 14.39 24.38 -15.95
N PHE A 86 14.55 23.87 -14.73
CA PHE A 86 14.14 24.57 -13.51
C PHE A 86 14.98 25.82 -13.20
N VAL A 87 16.15 26.00 -13.83
CA VAL A 87 16.99 27.19 -13.62
C VAL A 87 16.45 28.36 -14.42
N THR A 88 16.16 28.17 -15.71
CA THR A 88 15.69 29.26 -16.59
C THR A 88 14.18 29.31 -16.75
N GLY A 89 13.47 28.22 -16.45
CA GLY A 89 12.04 28.05 -16.71
C GLY A 89 11.69 27.90 -18.19
N LYS A 90 12.68 27.80 -19.09
CA LYS A 90 12.48 27.70 -20.54
C LYS A 90 12.46 26.23 -20.97
N SER A 91 11.29 25.69 -21.23
CA SER A 91 11.12 24.33 -21.75
C SER A 91 9.83 24.21 -22.55
N ASP A 92 9.82 23.30 -23.52
CA ASP A 92 8.62 22.99 -24.33
C ASP A 92 7.64 22.11 -23.57
N GLU A 93 8.12 21.39 -22.55
CA GLU A 93 7.33 20.52 -21.68
C GLU A 93 7.02 21.18 -20.33
N PRO A 94 5.95 20.77 -19.64
CA PRO A 94 5.66 21.27 -18.30
C PRO A 94 6.65 20.73 -17.25
N PRO A 95 6.84 21.46 -16.13
CA PRO A 95 7.73 21.04 -15.03
C PRO A 95 7.25 19.78 -14.28
N TYR A 96 5.99 19.38 -14.46
CA TYR A 96 5.40 18.20 -13.82
C TYR A 96 4.56 17.40 -14.81
N ARG A 97 4.68 16.07 -14.74
CA ARG A 97 3.91 15.10 -15.54
C ARG A 97 2.84 14.44 -14.67
N THR A 98 1.70 14.11 -15.28
CA THR A 98 0.59 13.39 -14.61
C THR A 98 0.26 12.11 -15.36
N SER A 99 0.13 10.98 -14.68
CA SER A 99 -0.25 9.71 -15.30
C SER A 99 -1.75 9.62 -15.63
N LYS A 100 -2.14 8.54 -16.32
CA LYS A 100 -3.54 8.06 -16.30
C LYS A 100 -3.89 7.54 -14.90
N PRO A 101 -5.18 7.58 -14.51
CA PRO A 101 -5.61 7.03 -13.23
C PRO A 101 -5.52 5.49 -13.24
N VAL A 102 -5.16 4.91 -12.10
CA VAL A 102 -5.26 3.48 -11.80
C VAL A 102 -6.35 3.29 -10.75
N LEU A 103 -7.27 2.37 -11.00
CA LEU A 103 -8.38 2.08 -10.09
C LEU A 103 -7.93 1.25 -8.89
N ALA A 104 -8.53 1.51 -7.73
CA ALA A 104 -8.50 0.58 -6.61
C ALA A 104 -9.36 -0.65 -6.93
N ASP A 105 -9.07 -1.79 -6.28
CA ASP A 105 -9.94 -2.96 -6.33
C ASP A 105 -11.28 -2.62 -5.67
N SER A 106 -12.38 -2.71 -6.42
CA SER A 106 -13.70 -2.28 -5.96
C SER A 106 -14.21 -3.10 -4.78
N ILE A 107 -13.88 -4.40 -4.71
CA ILE A 107 -14.32 -5.27 -3.62
C ILE A 107 -13.61 -4.85 -2.32
N VAL A 108 -12.30 -4.63 -2.38
CA VAL A 108 -11.52 -4.18 -1.21
C VAL A 108 -11.91 -2.76 -0.80
N HIS A 109 -12.11 -1.86 -1.77
CA HIS A 109 -12.59 -0.49 -1.55
C HIS A 109 -13.93 -0.49 -0.79
N ASP A 110 -14.93 -1.20 -1.30
CA ASP A 110 -16.28 -1.19 -0.72
C ASP A 110 -16.31 -1.85 0.66
N ALA A 111 -15.54 -2.93 0.86
CA ALA A 111 -15.36 -3.56 2.16
C ALA A 111 -14.72 -2.60 3.17
N LEU A 112 -13.71 -1.82 2.73
CA LEU A 112 -13.02 -0.83 3.57
C LEU A 112 -13.94 0.32 3.96
N VAL A 113 -14.70 0.88 3.02
CA VAL A 113 -15.71 1.93 3.28
C VAL A 113 -16.76 1.42 4.27
N LYS A 114 -17.29 0.21 4.04
CA LYS A 114 -18.30 -0.40 4.93
C LYS A 114 -17.73 -0.59 6.34
N SER A 115 -16.50 -1.09 6.45
CA SER A 115 -15.85 -1.32 7.74
C SER A 115 -15.57 -0.03 8.49
N LEU A 116 -15.07 1.01 7.82
CA LEU A 116 -14.86 2.34 8.42
C LEU A 116 -16.17 2.89 8.99
N LYS A 117 -17.26 2.86 8.21
CA LYS A 117 -18.59 3.31 8.66
C LYS A 117 -19.10 2.52 9.85
N HIS A 118 -18.92 1.19 9.85
CA HIS A 118 -19.41 0.30 10.90
C HIS A 118 -18.62 0.42 12.22
N THR A 119 -17.31 0.61 12.13
CA THR A 119 -16.39 0.61 13.29
C THR A 119 -16.17 1.99 13.89
N ARG A 120 -16.71 3.05 13.27
CA ARG A 120 -16.54 4.44 13.70
C ARG A 120 -17.04 4.66 15.13
N PRO A 121 -16.16 5.04 16.08
CA PRO A 121 -16.57 5.41 17.42
C PRO A 121 -17.54 6.59 17.39
N PRO A 122 -18.54 6.65 18.30
CA PRO A 122 -19.47 7.78 18.37
C PRO A 122 -18.80 9.13 18.62
N THR A 123 -17.58 9.14 19.19
CA THR A 123 -16.78 10.32 19.44
C THR A 123 -16.10 10.89 18.20
N ILE A 124 -15.98 10.10 17.12
CA ILE A 124 -15.36 10.55 15.86
C ILE A 124 -16.47 10.98 14.92
N THR A 125 -16.56 12.29 14.68
CA THR A 125 -17.58 12.89 13.80
C THR A 125 -17.02 13.27 12.43
N THR A 126 -15.72 13.10 12.21
CA THR A 126 -15.10 13.47 10.93
C THR A 126 -15.67 12.63 9.77
N PRO A 127 -15.79 13.22 8.56
CA PRO A 127 -16.26 12.53 7.39
C PRO A 127 -15.42 11.31 6.99
N ILE A 128 -16.11 10.31 6.43
CA ILE A 128 -15.53 9.27 5.59
C ILE A 128 -15.90 9.63 4.16
N VAL A 129 -14.92 9.96 3.34
CA VAL A 129 -15.12 10.36 1.94
C VAL A 129 -14.66 9.24 1.03
N ASP A 130 -15.51 8.81 0.10
CA ASP A 130 -15.21 7.78 -0.89
C ASP A 130 -15.42 8.31 -2.32
N HIS A 131 -15.14 7.47 -3.32
CA HIS A 131 -15.35 7.78 -4.75
C HIS A 131 -14.58 9.00 -5.30
N THR A 132 -13.51 9.39 -4.62
CA THR A 132 -12.60 10.47 -5.03
C THR A 132 -11.36 9.96 -5.74
N LEU A 133 -10.65 10.86 -6.41
CA LEU A 133 -9.33 10.63 -6.97
C LEU A 133 -8.26 11.06 -5.96
N ASN A 134 -7.22 10.23 -5.80
CA ASN A 134 -5.98 10.59 -5.11
C ASN A 134 -4.88 10.98 -6.12
N ALA A 135 -3.96 11.84 -5.71
CA ALA A 135 -2.70 12.07 -6.42
C ALA A 135 -1.51 11.63 -5.54
N SER A 136 -0.79 10.60 -5.97
CA SER A 136 0.51 10.32 -5.36
C SER A 136 1.57 11.19 -6.02
N ALA A 137 2.49 11.73 -5.24
CA ALA A 137 3.56 12.60 -5.68
C ALA A 137 4.93 11.95 -5.42
N ASP A 138 5.90 12.19 -6.29
CA ASP A 138 7.29 11.72 -6.10
C ASP A 138 8.09 12.54 -5.06
N SER A 139 7.54 13.66 -4.60
CA SER A 139 8.19 14.56 -3.65
C SER A 139 7.15 15.19 -2.72
N PHE A 140 7.52 15.37 -1.46
CA PHE A 140 6.70 16.09 -0.48
C PHE A 140 6.62 17.59 -0.77
N TYR A 141 7.64 18.17 -1.43
CA TYR A 141 7.70 19.63 -1.64
C TYR A 141 7.27 20.01 -3.06
N SER A 142 8.11 19.68 -4.03
CA SER A 142 7.99 20.11 -5.42
C SER A 142 6.67 19.66 -6.07
N SER A 143 6.47 18.35 -6.23
CA SER A 143 5.27 17.78 -6.89
C SER A 143 4.00 17.80 -6.05
N GLN A 144 4.07 18.29 -4.81
CA GLN A 144 2.89 18.63 -4.02
C GLN A 144 2.63 20.15 -3.96
N GLY A 145 3.32 20.98 -4.77
CA GLY A 145 3.03 22.41 -4.88
C GLY A 145 3.35 23.22 -3.63
N ARG A 146 4.35 22.81 -2.83
CA ARG A 146 4.85 23.62 -1.70
C ARG A 146 5.90 24.60 -2.21
N GLN A 147 5.77 25.87 -1.83
CA GLN A 147 6.74 26.91 -2.17
C GLN A 147 7.91 26.87 -1.19
N THR A 148 9.13 26.85 -1.73
CA THR A 148 10.39 26.90 -0.97
C THR A 148 11.37 27.85 -1.68
N SER A 149 12.63 27.91 -1.24
CA SER A 149 13.68 28.65 -1.94
C SER A 149 14.13 27.99 -3.26
N PHE A 150 13.70 26.75 -3.53
CA PHE A 150 14.02 26.05 -4.77
C PHE A 150 13.12 26.55 -5.91
N PRO A 151 13.65 26.73 -7.13
CA PRO A 151 12.87 27.18 -8.27
C PRO A 151 12.04 26.02 -8.83
N ASP A 152 11.02 25.58 -8.09
CA ASP A 152 10.25 24.37 -8.39
C ASP A 152 9.18 24.58 -9.48
N HIS A 153 8.91 25.82 -9.91
CA HIS A 153 7.91 26.15 -10.95
C HIS A 153 6.55 25.44 -10.71
N ASN A 154 6.11 25.40 -9.45
CA ASN A 154 4.96 24.62 -8.99
C ASN A 154 3.84 25.46 -8.37
N ALA A 155 3.89 26.80 -8.49
CA ALA A 155 2.92 27.70 -7.87
C ALA A 155 1.48 27.44 -8.31
N ASP A 156 1.28 27.04 -9.57
CA ASP A 156 -0.03 26.76 -10.16
C ASP A 156 -0.36 25.26 -10.23
N LEU A 157 0.52 24.39 -9.71
CA LEU A 157 0.42 22.93 -9.91
C LEU A 157 -0.89 22.37 -9.36
N ILE A 158 -1.24 22.76 -8.13
CA ILE A 158 -2.44 22.26 -7.46
C ILE A 158 -3.71 22.75 -8.18
N ASP A 159 -3.77 24.03 -8.54
CA ASP A 159 -4.92 24.60 -9.26
C ASP A 159 -5.10 23.93 -10.64
N ARG A 160 -4.00 23.67 -11.36
CA ARG A 160 -4.04 22.91 -12.62
C ARG A 160 -4.55 21.49 -12.41
N LEU A 161 -4.09 20.79 -11.37
CA LEU A 161 -4.56 19.44 -11.06
C LEU A 161 -6.05 19.41 -10.72
N MET A 162 -6.53 20.29 -9.84
CA MET A 162 -7.94 20.38 -9.45
C MET A 162 -8.84 20.87 -10.58
N SER A 163 -8.32 21.73 -11.48
CA SER A 163 -9.07 22.15 -12.66
C SER A 163 -9.29 20.98 -13.64
N LYS A 164 -8.27 20.14 -13.83
CA LYS A 164 -8.28 18.95 -14.70
C LYS A 164 -9.05 17.78 -14.11
N HIS A 165 -9.00 17.59 -12.79
CA HIS A 165 -9.60 16.47 -12.08
C HIS A 165 -10.54 17.00 -10.99
N LYS A 166 -11.84 17.12 -11.32
CA LYS A 166 -12.86 17.71 -10.42
C LYS A 166 -13.12 16.88 -9.16
N ASP A 167 -12.80 15.59 -9.19
CA ASP A 167 -12.94 14.66 -8.08
C ASP A 167 -11.61 14.41 -7.32
N LEU A 168 -10.56 15.18 -7.61
CA LEU A 168 -9.28 15.10 -6.89
C LEU A 168 -9.45 15.62 -5.45
N ALA A 169 -9.23 14.75 -4.48
CA ALA A 169 -9.48 15.04 -3.07
C ALA A 169 -8.24 15.04 -2.18
N THR A 170 -7.23 14.25 -2.52
CA THR A 170 -6.07 14.02 -1.65
C THR A 170 -4.77 13.93 -2.41
N PHE A 171 -3.68 14.18 -1.69
CA PHE A 171 -2.34 13.82 -2.14
C PHE A 171 -1.51 13.12 -1.06
N GLU A 172 -0.70 12.16 -1.49
CA GLU A 172 0.30 11.45 -0.67
C GLU A 172 1.41 10.95 -1.60
N MET A 173 2.13 9.85 -1.30
CA MET A 173 3.35 9.51 -2.03
C MET A 173 3.47 8.02 -2.43
N GLU A 174 2.47 7.17 -2.20
CA GLU A 174 2.63 5.72 -2.38
C GLU A 174 1.45 5.02 -3.06
N THR A 175 0.22 5.49 -2.84
CA THR A 175 -1.03 4.79 -3.25
C THR A 175 -1.01 4.43 -4.73
N PHE A 176 -0.61 5.35 -5.60
CA PHE A 176 -0.51 5.11 -7.04
C PHE A 176 0.38 3.92 -7.36
N HIS A 177 1.57 3.85 -6.78
CA HIS A 177 2.54 2.80 -7.11
C HIS A 177 2.05 1.43 -6.65
N ILE A 178 1.41 1.36 -5.48
CA ILE A 178 0.78 0.14 -4.96
C ILE A 178 -0.35 -0.33 -5.91
N LEU A 179 -1.28 0.56 -6.26
CA LEU A 179 -2.38 0.23 -7.17
C LEU A 179 -1.87 -0.16 -8.58
N HIS A 180 -0.86 0.57 -9.08
CA HIS A 180 -0.29 0.35 -10.40
C HIS A 180 0.38 -1.03 -10.48
N LEU A 181 1.27 -1.37 -9.54
CA LEU A 181 1.90 -2.69 -9.49
C LEU A 181 0.87 -3.81 -9.34
N ALA A 182 -0.17 -3.60 -8.52
CA ALA A 182 -1.26 -4.56 -8.40
C ALA A 182 -2.00 -4.79 -9.73
N SER A 183 -2.22 -3.73 -10.51
CA SER A 183 -2.88 -3.81 -11.82
C SER A 183 -2.01 -4.42 -12.94
N CYS A 184 -0.69 -4.25 -12.83
CA CYS A 184 0.31 -4.74 -13.78
C CYS A 184 0.67 -6.20 -13.56
N TRP A 185 0.56 -6.70 -12.32
CA TRP A 185 0.88 -8.08 -12.01
C TRP A 185 -0.16 -9.04 -12.59
N ARG A 186 0.11 -9.55 -13.79
CA ARG A 186 -0.74 -10.46 -14.55
C ARG A 186 0.05 -11.71 -14.93
N PRO A 187 -0.05 -12.81 -14.17
CA PRO A 187 0.71 -14.02 -14.42
C PRO A 187 0.54 -14.60 -15.84
N GLU A 188 -0.65 -14.51 -16.42
CA GLU A 188 -0.93 -14.95 -17.81
C GLU A 188 -0.09 -14.22 -18.87
N ALA A 189 0.29 -12.96 -18.62
CA ALA A 189 1.14 -12.21 -19.55
C ALA A 189 2.58 -12.73 -19.58
N HIS A 190 3.01 -13.47 -18.55
CA HIS A 190 4.35 -14.06 -18.44
C HIS A 190 4.46 -15.44 -19.11
N GLU A 191 3.39 -16.24 -19.19
CA GLU A 191 3.39 -17.52 -19.95
C GLU A 191 3.63 -17.31 -21.46
N ALA A 192 3.38 -16.09 -21.98
CA ALA A 192 3.62 -15.73 -23.37
C ALA A 192 5.11 -15.46 -23.71
N THR A 193 6.02 -15.43 -22.73
CA THR A 193 7.46 -15.22 -22.95
C THR A 193 8.26 -16.45 -22.54
N LYS A 194 8.23 -17.51 -23.36
CA LYS A 194 9.13 -18.67 -23.19
C LYS A 194 10.61 -18.37 -23.50
N ASP A 195 10.91 -17.18 -24.01
CA ASP A 195 12.27 -16.68 -24.30
C ASP A 195 12.65 -15.52 -23.37
N ALA A 196 12.37 -15.62 -22.07
CA ALA A 196 12.96 -14.68 -21.11
C ALA A 196 14.48 -14.91 -21.06
N PRO A 197 15.33 -13.89 -21.28
CA PRO A 197 16.76 -14.06 -21.16
C PRO A 197 17.10 -14.51 -19.72
N PRO A 198 18.12 -15.38 -19.54
CA PRO A 198 18.49 -15.88 -18.23
C PRO A 198 18.77 -14.70 -17.28
N LEU A 199 18.26 -14.81 -16.05
CA LEU A 199 18.54 -13.84 -14.99
C LEU A 199 20.05 -13.77 -14.80
N SER A 200 20.65 -12.64 -15.19
CA SER A 200 22.10 -12.47 -15.05
C SER A 200 22.52 -12.20 -13.60
N ARG A 201 21.57 -11.79 -12.74
CA ARG A 201 21.76 -11.46 -11.30
C ARG A 201 20.45 -11.61 -10.53
N ASP A 202 20.53 -12.16 -9.32
CA ASP A 202 19.41 -12.23 -8.37
C ASP A 202 19.08 -10.86 -7.75
N ALA A 203 17.88 -10.75 -7.19
CA ALA A 203 17.55 -9.63 -6.30
C ALA A 203 18.51 -9.60 -5.11
N THR A 204 18.88 -8.41 -4.65
CA THR A 204 19.88 -8.25 -3.60
C THR A 204 19.32 -8.76 -2.26
N ALA A 205 19.94 -9.79 -1.67
CA ALA A 205 19.51 -10.30 -0.38
C ALA A 205 19.73 -9.24 0.73
N PRO A 206 18.77 -9.00 1.63
CA PRO A 206 18.98 -8.14 2.78
C PRO A 206 20.02 -8.77 3.71
N SER A 207 20.98 -7.98 4.18
CA SER A 207 21.76 -8.34 5.36
C SER A 207 20.84 -8.20 6.58
N ILE A 208 20.84 -9.18 7.47
CA ILE A 208 20.02 -9.19 8.69
C ILE A 208 20.95 -9.59 9.84
N TYR A 209 20.94 -8.84 10.96
CA TYR A 209 21.65 -9.18 12.19
C TYR A 209 20.69 -9.25 13.41
N PRO A 210 20.77 -10.31 14.26
CA PRO A 210 21.54 -11.53 14.08
C PRO A 210 21.06 -12.29 12.84
N ALA A 211 22.00 -12.95 12.15
CA ALA A 211 21.76 -13.63 10.88
C ALA A 211 20.64 -14.66 11.01
N HIS A 212 19.43 -14.29 10.60
CA HIS A 212 18.49 -15.29 10.12
C HIS A 212 19.15 -15.99 8.93
N PRO A 213 19.01 -17.33 8.79
CA PRO A 213 19.51 -18.03 7.63
C PRO A 213 19.09 -17.27 6.36
N PRO A 214 20.01 -16.99 5.43
CA PRO A 214 19.64 -16.36 4.17
C PRO A 214 18.54 -17.19 3.51
N SER A 215 17.71 -16.52 2.69
CA SER A 215 16.67 -17.21 1.92
C SER A 215 17.29 -18.43 1.22
N THR A 216 16.74 -19.62 1.45
CA THR A 216 17.18 -20.86 0.80
C THR A 216 16.61 -21.01 -0.61
N GLN A 217 16.08 -19.91 -1.16
CA GLN A 217 15.36 -19.88 -2.43
C GLN A 217 16.36 -19.84 -3.58
N SER A 218 16.49 -20.95 -4.29
CA SER A 218 17.40 -21.10 -5.45
C SER A 218 16.81 -20.58 -6.75
N ASP A 219 15.49 -20.41 -6.82
CA ASP A 219 14.73 -20.10 -8.03
C ASP A 219 13.62 -19.09 -7.73
N ILE A 220 13.15 -18.36 -8.75
CA ILE A 220 11.95 -17.51 -8.61
C ILE A 220 10.77 -18.42 -8.20
N PRO A 221 10.07 -18.13 -7.10
CA PRO A 221 8.94 -18.94 -6.65
C PRO A 221 7.82 -18.94 -7.69
N ASP A 222 7.23 -20.11 -7.94
CA ASP A 222 5.98 -20.19 -8.70
C ASP A 222 4.81 -19.74 -7.82
N VAL A 223 4.63 -18.43 -7.77
CA VAL A 223 3.55 -17.74 -7.05
C VAL A 223 2.18 -17.89 -7.72
N THR A 224 2.10 -18.57 -8.87
CA THR A 224 0.86 -18.73 -9.67
C THR A 224 0.07 -19.99 -9.33
N THR A 225 0.66 -20.87 -8.52
CA THR A 225 0.07 -22.14 -8.11
C THR A 225 -0.65 -22.03 -6.78
N SER A 226 -1.63 -22.92 -6.58
CA SER A 226 -2.23 -23.19 -5.29
C SER A 226 -1.17 -23.74 -4.34
N ALA A 227 -1.12 -23.21 -3.12
CA ALA A 227 -0.25 -23.75 -2.08
C ALA A 227 -0.62 -25.23 -1.78
N ILE A 228 -1.90 -25.57 -1.89
CA ILE A 228 -2.40 -26.94 -1.75
C ILE A 228 -2.34 -27.65 -3.10
N GLY A 229 -1.45 -28.63 -3.23
CA GLY A 229 -1.38 -29.51 -4.40
C GLY A 229 -0.68 -28.94 -5.65
N HIS A 230 -0.10 -27.73 -5.56
CA HIS A 230 0.76 -27.12 -6.60
C HIS A 230 0.10 -27.06 -7.99
N GLN A 231 -1.23 -26.93 -8.03
CA GLN A 231 -1.97 -26.81 -9.29
C GLN A 231 -2.06 -25.34 -9.72
N PRO A 232 -1.94 -25.02 -11.02
CA PRO A 232 -2.14 -23.67 -11.52
C PRO A 232 -3.55 -23.15 -11.16
N LEU A 233 -3.62 -21.96 -10.55
CA LEU A 233 -4.90 -21.35 -10.19
C LEU A 233 -5.60 -20.78 -11.43
N ARG A 234 -6.91 -21.01 -11.53
CA ARG A 234 -7.75 -20.49 -12.63
C ARG A 234 -9.00 -19.78 -12.06
N PRO A 235 -9.18 -18.47 -12.30
CA PRO A 235 -8.23 -17.57 -12.96
C PRO A 235 -6.93 -17.43 -12.14
N PRO A 236 -5.82 -16.93 -12.74
CA PRO A 236 -4.56 -16.77 -12.04
C PRO A 236 -4.72 -15.92 -10.79
N PRO A 237 -3.74 -16.02 -9.88
CA PRO A 237 -3.74 -15.15 -8.73
C PRO A 237 -3.68 -13.69 -9.13
N ARG A 238 -4.14 -12.82 -8.23
CA ARG A 238 -4.09 -11.36 -8.41
C ARG A 238 -3.62 -10.68 -7.14
N ILE A 239 -3.15 -9.44 -7.31
CA ILE A 239 -2.99 -8.51 -6.20
C ILE A 239 -4.22 -7.60 -6.20
N ARG A 240 -4.96 -7.59 -5.10
CA ARG A 240 -6.07 -6.66 -4.87
C ARG A 240 -5.58 -5.56 -3.95
N ALA A 241 -5.70 -4.31 -4.38
CA ALA A 241 -5.18 -3.18 -3.60
C ALA A 241 -6.22 -2.06 -3.46
N ALA A 242 -6.31 -1.50 -2.25
CA ALA A 242 -7.05 -0.29 -1.95
C ALA A 242 -6.28 0.57 -0.93
N ALA A 243 -6.79 1.76 -0.62
CA ALA A 243 -6.18 2.65 0.36
C ALA A 243 -7.24 3.35 1.23
N ALA A 244 -6.90 3.60 2.49
CA ALA A 244 -7.56 4.56 3.37
C ALA A 244 -6.53 5.61 3.81
N GLN A 245 -6.89 6.87 3.70
CA GLN A 245 -5.98 8.00 3.88
C GLN A 245 -6.54 8.96 4.93
N MET A 246 -5.80 9.17 6.01
CA MET A 246 -6.17 10.13 7.06
C MET A 246 -5.70 11.52 6.65
N VAL A 247 -6.60 12.50 6.62
CA VAL A 247 -6.27 13.89 6.28
C VAL A 247 -5.54 14.52 7.47
N PHE A 248 -4.22 14.65 7.40
CA PHE A 248 -3.42 15.25 8.48
C PHE A 248 -3.29 16.76 8.32
N ALA A 249 -3.32 17.24 7.08
CA ALA A 249 -3.24 18.66 6.76
C ALA A 249 -4.32 19.03 5.74
N SER A 250 -5.03 20.13 5.96
CA SER A 250 -5.97 20.67 4.99
C SER A 250 -5.32 21.82 4.22
N ARG A 251 -5.38 21.80 2.88
CA ARG A 251 -4.94 22.96 2.07
C ARG A 251 -5.97 24.08 2.02
N THR A 252 -7.25 23.79 2.22
CA THR A 252 -8.31 24.82 2.18
C THR A 252 -8.32 25.65 3.45
N SER A 253 -8.22 25.00 4.62
CA SER A 253 -8.24 25.68 5.92
C SER A 253 -6.85 25.94 6.52
N GLN A 254 -5.79 25.31 5.99
CA GLN A 254 -4.43 25.30 6.56
C GLN A 254 -4.32 24.64 7.95
N ASP A 255 -5.37 23.93 8.38
CA ASP A 255 -5.35 23.20 9.65
C ASP A 255 -4.43 22.00 9.61
N PHE A 256 -3.94 21.62 10.79
CA PHE A 256 -3.15 20.42 11.02
C PHE A 256 -3.72 19.63 12.18
N ILE A 257 -3.75 18.31 12.04
CA ILE A 257 -4.30 17.41 13.05
C ILE A 257 -3.44 17.38 14.33
N SER A 258 -4.07 17.33 15.50
CA SER A 258 -3.33 17.19 16.76
C SER A 258 -2.81 15.76 16.99
N PRO A 259 -1.70 15.57 17.73
CA PRO A 259 -1.20 14.22 18.04
C PRO A 259 -2.22 13.30 18.73
N GLN A 260 -3.09 13.86 19.57
CA GLN A 260 -4.14 13.12 20.26
C GLN A 260 -5.23 12.63 19.28
N GLU A 261 -5.62 13.47 18.32
CA GLU A 261 -6.53 13.10 17.24
C GLU A 261 -5.91 12.03 16.33
N VAL A 262 -4.62 12.17 16.00
CA VAL A 262 -3.86 11.16 15.23
C VAL A 262 -3.97 9.79 15.90
N ALA A 263 -3.61 9.67 17.18
CA ALA A 263 -3.66 8.39 17.89
C ALA A 263 -5.06 7.77 17.90
N THR A 264 -6.09 8.62 18.05
CA THR A 264 -7.49 8.18 18.06
C THR A 264 -7.93 7.66 16.70
N ILE A 265 -7.60 8.39 15.64
CA ILE A 265 -7.99 8.05 14.27
C ILE A 265 -7.19 6.84 13.79
N GLU A 266 -5.88 6.77 14.03
CA GLU A 266 -5.05 5.61 13.70
C GLU A 266 -5.57 4.32 14.34
N ALA A 267 -5.96 4.38 15.63
CA ALA A 267 -6.54 3.23 16.31
C ALA A 267 -7.86 2.78 15.67
N TRP A 268 -8.74 3.72 15.32
CA TRP A 268 -10.00 3.42 14.65
C TRP A 268 -9.78 2.87 13.24
N THR A 269 -9.02 3.58 12.39
CA THR A 269 -8.82 3.20 11.00
C THR A 269 -7.99 1.91 10.89
N GLY A 270 -7.01 1.71 11.77
CA GLY A 270 -6.26 0.46 11.87
C GLY A 270 -7.18 -0.72 12.16
N ARG A 271 -8.08 -0.59 13.14
CA ARG A 271 -9.10 -1.60 13.41
C ARG A 271 -10.03 -1.79 12.21
N ALA A 272 -10.50 -0.72 11.57
CA ALA A 272 -11.38 -0.80 10.42
C ALA A 272 -10.75 -1.55 9.24
N VAL A 273 -9.46 -1.32 8.97
CA VAL A 273 -8.70 -2.04 7.95
C VAL A 273 -8.60 -3.53 8.27
N LEU A 274 -8.28 -3.88 9.52
CA LEU A 274 -8.24 -5.28 9.95
C LEU A 274 -9.62 -5.95 9.80
N GLU A 275 -10.70 -5.30 10.24
CA GLU A 275 -12.07 -5.78 10.10
C GLU A 275 -12.49 -5.95 8.63
N ALA A 276 -12.03 -5.05 7.74
CA ALA A 276 -12.27 -5.17 6.30
C ALA A 276 -11.54 -6.37 5.71
N LEU A 277 -10.25 -6.52 6.01
CA LEU A 277 -9.41 -7.60 5.49
C LEU A 277 -9.93 -8.99 5.91
N VAL A 278 -10.26 -9.17 7.19
CA VAL A 278 -10.76 -10.47 7.67
C VAL A 278 -12.20 -10.76 7.26
N GLY A 279 -12.95 -9.73 6.85
CA GLY A 279 -14.30 -9.85 6.31
C GLY A 279 -14.35 -10.21 4.82
N LEU A 280 -13.22 -10.16 4.11
CA LEU A 280 -13.12 -10.56 2.71
C LEU A 280 -13.02 -12.08 2.61
N ALA A 281 -13.96 -12.69 1.89
CA ALA A 281 -13.87 -14.10 1.56
C ALA A 281 -12.80 -14.32 0.47
N ILE A 282 -11.83 -15.17 0.77
CA ILE A 282 -10.83 -15.67 -0.18
C ILE A 282 -10.98 -17.19 -0.22
N GLU A 283 -11.06 -17.74 -1.43
CA GLU A 283 -11.19 -19.19 -1.62
C GLU A 283 -9.97 -19.91 -1.01
N PRO A 284 -10.15 -21.05 -0.33
CA PRO A 284 -9.06 -21.73 0.39
C PRO A 284 -7.83 -22.09 -0.47
N ASP A 285 -8.05 -22.44 -1.74
CA ASP A 285 -6.98 -22.75 -2.71
C ASP A 285 -6.20 -21.51 -3.17
N ARG A 286 -6.74 -20.32 -2.91
CA ARG A 286 -6.11 -19.02 -3.20
C ARG A 286 -5.43 -18.42 -1.97
N LEU A 287 -5.40 -19.12 -0.84
CA LEU A 287 -4.65 -18.72 0.35
C LEU A 287 -3.24 -19.29 0.30
N HIS A 288 -2.28 -18.57 0.89
CA HIS A 288 -0.95 -19.09 1.15
C HIS A 288 -1.00 -20.16 2.27
N GLU A 289 -0.17 -21.19 2.16
CA GLU A 289 -0.13 -22.27 3.16
C GLU A 289 0.42 -21.73 4.49
N GLU A 290 -0.30 -22.01 5.58
CA GLU A 290 0.15 -21.56 6.89
C GLU A 290 1.33 -22.37 7.41
N LYS A 291 1.38 -23.67 7.12
CA LYS A 291 2.42 -24.59 7.57
C LYS A 291 3.78 -24.18 6.98
N GLY A 292 4.80 -24.10 7.82
CA GLY A 292 6.13 -23.62 7.42
C GLY A 292 6.24 -22.12 7.07
N SER A 293 5.14 -21.36 7.16
CA SER A 293 5.14 -19.91 6.95
C SER A 293 5.32 -19.13 8.26
N VAL A 294 5.46 -17.81 8.15
CA VAL A 294 5.45 -16.88 9.30
C VAL A 294 4.10 -16.84 10.04
N TRP A 295 3.03 -17.43 9.49
CA TRP A 295 1.72 -17.57 10.13
C TRP A 295 1.49 -18.93 10.81
N GLU A 296 2.45 -19.86 10.73
CA GLU A 296 2.33 -21.18 11.34
C GLU A 296 2.10 -21.08 12.85
N ILE A 297 1.04 -21.74 13.35
CA ILE A 297 0.84 -21.91 14.78
C ILE A 297 1.75 -23.05 15.23
N LYS A 298 2.87 -22.71 15.86
CA LYS A 298 3.67 -23.69 16.59
C LYS A 298 2.90 -24.06 17.86
N SER A 299 2.55 -25.33 18.01
CA SER A 299 2.09 -25.84 19.30
C SER A 299 3.21 -25.62 20.30
N ASP A 300 3.01 -24.72 21.27
CA ASP A 300 3.89 -24.64 22.42
C ASP A 300 3.96 -26.04 23.03
N GLY A 301 5.13 -26.66 23.00
CA GLY A 301 5.38 -27.97 23.59
C GLY A 301 5.23 -27.91 25.10
N ARG A 302 3.99 -27.81 25.59
CA ARG A 302 3.64 -28.20 26.95
C ARG A 302 3.68 -29.72 26.97
N ASP A 303 4.82 -30.22 27.42
CA ASP A 303 5.04 -31.58 27.86
C ASP A 303 3.84 -32.03 28.70
N GLU A 304 3.10 -33.05 28.22
CA GLU A 304 1.98 -33.70 28.92
C GLU A 304 2.48 -34.58 30.09
N THR A 305 3.56 -34.19 30.76
CA THR A 305 4.19 -34.95 31.85
C THR A 305 4.28 -34.15 33.14
N MET A 306 3.13 -33.73 33.69
CA MET A 306 3.01 -33.67 35.15
C MET A 306 1.64 -34.17 35.61
N PRO A 307 1.60 -35.13 36.56
CA PRO A 307 0.34 -35.63 37.12
C PRO A 307 -0.33 -34.57 38.02
N ARG A 308 -1.65 -34.68 38.07
CA ARG A 308 -2.67 -33.78 38.65
C ARG A 308 -2.36 -33.19 40.02
#